data_AF-A0A6L8ELF8-F1
#
_entry.id   AF-A0A6L8ELF8-F1
#
_cell.length_a   1.000
_cell.length_b   1.000
_cell.length_c   1.000
_cell.angle_alpha   90.00
_cell.angle_beta   90.00
_cell.angle_gamma   90.00
#
_symmetry.space_group_name_H-M   'P 1'
#
loop_
_entity.id
_entity.type
_entity.pdbx_description
1 polymer ?
#
loop_
_entity_poly.entity_id
_entity_poly.type
_entity_poly.pdbx_seq_one_letter_code
_entity_poly.pdbx_strand_id
1 'polypeptide(L)' 'TDEGGTRSATAIRAFIKKLIQAEKPEKPLSDNKIVELLAKQGIQVARRTVAKYREGMSIPSSSERKRRI' A
#
# COMPACT_ATOMS: atom_id res chain seq x y z
N THR A 1 -23.85 7.48 9.21
CA THR A 1 -23.79 6.02 9.35
C THR A 1 -22.80 5.51 8.34
N ASP A 2 -21.62 5.04 8.75
CA ASP A 2 -20.68 4.34 7.87
C ASP A 2 -19.81 3.39 8.72
N GLU A 3 -20.42 2.26 9.05
CA GLU A 3 -19.85 0.91 9.01
C GLU A 3 -18.39 0.70 9.45
N GLY A 4 -18.13 0.92 10.75
CA GLY A 4 -16.93 0.46 11.45
C GLY A 4 -16.82 -1.05 11.68
N GLY A 5 -17.44 -1.90 10.85
CA GLY A 5 -17.58 -3.34 11.13
C GLY A 5 -16.48 -4.24 10.57
N THR A 6 -15.93 -3.93 9.40
CA THR A 6 -14.88 -4.73 8.78
C THR A 6 -14.05 -3.82 7.90
N ARG A 7 -12.78 -3.56 8.24
CA ARG A 7 -11.84 -2.94 7.31
C ARG A 7 -11.56 -3.92 6.18
N SER A 8 -12.52 -3.97 5.26
CA SER A 8 -12.60 -4.93 4.17
C SER A 8 -11.38 -4.81 3.27
N ALA A 9 -11.01 -5.91 2.61
CA ALA A 9 -9.85 -5.97 1.70
C ALA A 9 -9.84 -4.80 0.67
N THR A 10 -11.01 -4.33 0.28
CA THR A 10 -11.21 -3.14 -0.57
C THR A 10 -10.66 -1.86 0.06
N ALA A 11 -10.91 -1.63 1.35
CA ALA A 11 -10.38 -0.48 2.08
C ALA A 11 -8.85 -0.53 2.16
N ILE A 12 -8.27 -1.71 2.39
CA ILE A 12 -6.81 -1.90 2.42
C ILE A 12 -6.21 -1.57 1.05
N ARG A 13 -6.78 -2.07 -0.04
CA ARG A 13 -6.33 -1.78 -1.41
C ARG A 13 -6.42 -0.29 -1.72
N ALA A 14 -7.54 0.36 -1.38
CA ALA A 14 -7.72 1.81 -1.57
C ALA A 14 -6.69 2.62 -0.77
N PHE A 15 -6.37 2.20 0.45
CA PHE A 15 -5.35 2.84 1.29
C PHE A 15 -3.95 2.69 0.70
N ILE A 16 -3.58 1.48 0.29
CA ILE A 16 -2.30 1.20 -0.40
C ILE A 16 -2.18 2.09 -1.64
N LYS A 17 -3.24 2.18 -2.45
CA LYS A 17 -3.26 3.03 -3.64
C LYS A 17 -3.08 4.51 -3.29
N LYS A 18 -3.77 5.02 -2.27
CA LYS A 18 -3.60 6.40 -1.78
C LYS A 18 -2.17 6.67 -1.31
N LEU A 19 -1.58 5.75 -0.54
CA LEU A 19 -0.20 5.87 -0.06
C LEU A 19 0.80 5.91 -1.21
N ILE A 20 0.61 5.05 -2.21
CA ILE A 20 1.44 5.01 -3.42
C ILE A 20 1.24 6.28 -4.26
N GLN A 21 0.01 6.78 -4.42
CA GLN A 21 -0.26 8.02 -5.16
C GLN A 21 0.31 9.25 -4.47
N ALA A 22 0.33 9.28 -3.14
CA ALA A 22 0.89 10.37 -2.35
C ALA A 22 2.41 10.25 -2.15
N GLU A 23 3.04 9.17 -2.63
CA GLU A 23 4.47 8.99 -2.47
C GLU A 23 5.27 9.92 -3.39
N LYS A 24 6.50 10.26 -2.97
CA LYS A 24 7.42 11.00 -3.83
C LYS A 24 8.09 10.04 -4.80
N PRO A 25 8.09 10.34 -6.12
CA PRO A 25 8.71 9.48 -7.11
C PRO A 25 10.22 9.28 -6.83
N GLU A 26 10.91 10.28 -6.28
CA GLU A 26 12.33 10.21 -5.90
C GLU A 26 12.63 9.21 -4.77
N LYS A 27 11.63 8.90 -3.93
CA LYS A 27 11.76 7.98 -2.80
C LYS A 27 10.51 7.09 -2.74
N PRO A 28 10.39 6.09 -3.64
CA PRO A 28 9.24 5.22 -3.65
C PRO A 28 9.15 4.45 -2.33
N LEU A 29 7.93 4.32 -1.81
CA LEU A 29 7.70 3.62 -0.56
C LEU A 29 7.94 2.13 -0.79
N SER A 30 8.79 1.53 0.04
CA SER A 30 8.96 0.09 0.08
C SER A 30 7.72 -0.58 0.66
N ASP A 31 7.50 -1.85 0.31
CA ASP A 31 6.37 -2.61 0.84
C ASP A 31 6.34 -2.60 2.38
N ASN A 32 7.52 -2.62 3.02
CA ASN A 32 7.67 -2.52 4.47
C ASN A 32 7.15 -1.19 5.02
N LYS A 33 7.41 -0.07 4.32
CA LYS A 33 6.91 1.24 4.75
C LYS A 33 5.39 1.32 4.66
N ILE A 34 4.81 0.71 3.64
CA ILE A 34 3.35 0.61 3.49
C ILE A 34 2.76 -0.23 4.64
N VAL A 35 3.40 -1.35 4.99
CA VAL A 35 3.00 -2.17 6.15
C VAL A 35 3.07 -1.37 7.46
N GLU A 36 4.14 -0.61 7.71
CA GLU A 36 4.25 0.24 8.90
C GLU A 36 3.12 1.28 8.97
N LEU A 37 2.80 1.93 7.84
CA LEU A 37 1.75 2.94 7.77
C LEU A 37 0.36 2.34 8.00
N LEU A 38 0.11 1.14 7.48
CA LEU A 38 -1.11 0.39 7.74
C LEU A 38 -1.18 -0.05 9.21
N ALA A 39 -0.08 -0.53 9.79
CA ALA A 39 0.00 -0.92 11.19
C ALA A 39 -0.29 0.27 12.12
N LYS A 40 0.21 1.46 11.80
CA LYS A 40 -0.10 2.72 12.53
C LYS A 40 -1.59 3.07 12.52
N GLN A 41 -2.30 2.68 11.47
CA GLN A 41 -3.75 2.86 11.39
C GLN A 41 -4.51 1.77 12.16
N GLY A 42 -3.84 0.73 12.66
CA GLY A 42 -4.47 -0.45 13.26
C GLY A 42 -4.77 -1.56 12.26
N ILE A 43 -4.19 -1.52 11.06
CA ILE A 43 -4.31 -2.55 10.02
C ILE A 43 -3.02 -3.37 10.01
N GLN A 44 -3.06 -4.56 10.62
CA GLN A 44 -1.94 -5.49 10.51
C GLN A 44 -2.05 -6.28 9.21
N VAL A 45 -1.16 -5.98 8.27
CA VAL A 45 -1.01 -6.72 7.02
C VAL A 45 0.42 -7.19 6.85
N ALA A 46 0.59 -8.39 6.32
CA ALA A 46 1.91 -8.88 5.98
C ALA A 46 2.44 -8.21 4.71
N ARG A 47 3.77 -8.06 4.61
CA ARG A 47 4.45 -7.57 3.40
C ARG A 47 4.02 -8.33 2.14
N ARG A 48 3.87 -9.66 2.24
CA ARG A 48 3.42 -10.53 1.14
C ARG A 48 2.00 -10.18 0.67
N THR A 49 1.10 -9.79 1.58
CA THR A 49 -0.26 -9.36 1.26
C THR A 49 -0.25 -8.03 0.50
N VAL A 50 0.59 -7.09 0.93
CA VAL A 50 0.79 -5.82 0.22
C VAL A 50 1.33 -6.05 -1.18
N ALA A 51 2.33 -6.93 -1.35
CA ALA A 51 2.87 -7.29 -2.66
C ALA A 51 1.78 -7.89 -3.58
N LYS A 52 0.99 -8.84 -3.07
CA LYS A 52 -0.14 -9.44 -3.80
C LYS A 52 -1.18 -8.41 -4.23
N TYR A 53 -1.53 -7.47 -3.36
CA TYR A 53 -2.46 -6.39 -3.70
C TYR A 53 -1.87 -5.40 -4.71
N ARG A 54 -0.57 -5.12 -4.61
CA ARG A 54 0.14 -4.26 -5.57
C ARG A 54 0.18 -4.87 -6.96
N GLU A 55 0.49 -6.16 -7.07
CA GLU A 55 0.45 -6.93 -8.32
C GLU A 55 -0.96 -6.96 -8.92
N GLY A 56 -1.98 -7.19 -8.09
CA GLY A 56 -3.38 -7.17 -8.53
C GLY A 56 -3.88 -5.78 -8.99
N MET A 57 -3.15 -4.70 -8.67
CA MET A 57 -3.43 -3.34 -9.15
C MET A 57 -2.50 -2.93 -10.30
N SER A 58 -1.68 -3.85 -10.82
CA SER A 58 -0.67 -3.61 -11.87
C SER A 58 0.30 -2.47 -11.53
N ILE A 59 0.57 -2.25 -10.24
CA ILE A 59 1.49 -1.20 -9.81
C ILE A 59 2.91 -1.79 -9.78
N PRO A 60 3.88 -1.21 -10.50
CA PRO A 60 5.25 -1.72 -10.55
C PRO A 60 5.93 -1.63 -9.18
N SER A 61 7.00 -2.39 -9.02
CA SER A 61 7.72 -2.48 -7.76
C SER A 61 8.38 -1.14 -7.37
N SER A 62 8.63 -0.93 -6.08
CA SER A 62 9.35 0.26 -5.60
C SER A 62 10.73 0.40 -6.28
N SER A 63 11.35 -0.73 -6.64
CA SER A 63 12.62 -0.78 -7.39
C SER A 63 12.48 -0.29 -8.83
N GLU A 64 11.38 -0.61 -9.52
CA GLU A 64 11.11 -0.11 -10.87
C GLU A 64 10.74 1.37 -10.86
N ARG A 65 9.99 1.85 -9.86
CA ARG A 65 9.67 3.28 -9.71
C ARG A 65 10.92 4.11 -9.48
N LYS A 66 11.90 3.59 -8.72
CA LYS A 66 13.19 4.26 -8.48
C LYS A 66 14.07 4.32 -9.73
N ARG A 67 13.98 3.33 -10.63
CA ARG A 67 14.86 3.23 -11.82
C ARG A 67 14.48 4.21 -12.94
N ARG A 68 13.29 4.82 -12.88
CA ARG A 68 12.75 5.68 -13.95
C ARG A 68 12.99 7.18 -13.74
N ILE A 69 13.83 7.55 -12.78
CA ILE A 69 14.22 8.93 -12.49
C ILE A 69 15.73 9.05 -12.67
#